data_AF-B2KKY2-F1
#
_entry.id   AF-B2KKY2-F1
#
_cell.length_a   1.000
_cell.length_b   1.000
_cell.length_c   1.000
_cell.angle_alpha   90.00
_cell.angle_beta   90.00
_cell.angle_gamma   90.00
#
_symmetry.space_group_name_H-M   'P 1'
#
loop_
_entity.id
_entity.type
_entity.pdbx_description
1 polymer ?
#
loop_
_entity_poly.entity_id
_entity_poly.type
_entity_poly.pdbx_seq_one_letter_code
_entity_poly.pdbx_strand_id
1 'polypeptide(L)' 'MPQLLPFYFLNQISFRFFGLFIMIYIFSRYILPSFIELFITRMFITKL' A
#
# COMPACT_ATOMS: atom_id res chain seq x y z
N MET A 1 28.41 4.38 -3.54
CA MET A 1 28.39 4.62 -5.01
C MET A 1 28.09 6.10 -5.24
N PRO A 2 28.61 6.74 -6.31
CA PRO A 2 28.51 8.19 -6.55
C PRO A 2 27.07 8.76 -6.66
N GLN A 3 26.04 7.92 -6.68
CA GLN A 3 24.62 8.31 -6.77
C GLN A 3 23.99 8.82 -5.45
N LEU A 4 24.52 8.41 -4.28
CA LEU A 4 23.99 8.76 -2.95
C LEU A 4 24.63 10.06 -2.42
N LEU A 5 24.58 11.11 -3.23
CA LEU A 5 25.05 12.42 -2.82
C LEU A 5 24.09 13.03 -1.79
N PRO A 6 24.60 13.63 -0.71
CA PRO A 6 23.78 14.07 0.43
C PRO A 6 22.79 15.19 0.07
N PHE A 7 23.06 15.93 -1.02
CA PHE A 7 22.24 17.05 -1.47
C PHE A 7 20.77 16.69 -1.75
N TYR A 8 20.49 15.42 -2.08
CA TYR A 8 19.12 14.96 -2.40
C TYR A 8 18.49 14.11 -1.30
N PHE A 9 19.15 13.89 -0.15
CA PHE A 9 18.66 12.96 0.87
C PHE A 9 17.30 13.35 1.44
N LEU A 10 17.10 14.64 1.76
CA LEU A 10 15.80 15.11 2.24
C LEU A 10 14.70 14.88 1.22
N ASN A 11 14.96 15.19 -0.05
CA ASN A 11 13.98 14.99 -1.12
C ASN A 11 13.62 13.50 -1.29
N GLN A 12 14.63 12.63 -1.33
CA GLN A 12 14.43 11.19 -1.45
C GLN A 12 13.66 10.60 -0.26
N ILE A 13 14.00 11.02 0.96
CA ILE A 13 13.31 10.59 2.19
C ILE A 13 11.86 11.08 2.18
N SER A 14 11.62 12.37 1.92
CA SER A 14 10.28 12.95 1.90
C SER A 14 9.36 12.24 0.91
N PHE A 15 9.80 12.03 -0.33
CA PHE A 15 8.98 11.33 -1.33
C PHE A 15 8.80 9.84 -1.02
N ARG A 16 9.81 9.17 -0.46
CA ARG A 16 9.67 7.76 -0.06
C ARG A 16 8.67 7.59 1.08
N PHE A 17 8.75 8.40 2.12
CA PHE A 17 7.79 8.33 3.23
C PHE A 17 6.39 8.73 2.81
N PHE A 18 6.26 9.76 1.98
CA PHE A 18 4.97 10.15 1.42
C PHE A 18 4.37 9.04 0.55
N GLY A 19 5.17 8.41 -0.31
CA GLY A 19 4.75 7.26 -1.11
C GLY A 19 4.34 6.06 -0.26
N LEU A 20 5.09 5.76 0.80
CA LEU A 20 4.72 4.70 1.76
C LEU A 20 3.40 5.00 2.47
N PHE A 21 3.18 6.24 2.89
CA PHE A 21 1.93 6.66 3.52
C PHE A 21 0.74 6.47 2.58
N ILE A 22 0.86 6.90 1.32
CA ILE A 22 -0.16 6.70 0.30
C ILE A 22 -0.41 5.21 0.07
N MET A 23 0.65 4.41 -0.08
CA MET A 23 0.52 2.96 -0.26
C MET A 23 -0.23 2.34 0.90
N ILE A 24 0.16 2.61 2.15
CA ILE A 24 -0.51 2.08 3.34
C ILE A 24 -1.99 2.44 3.34
N TYR A 25 -2.34 3.71 3.05
CA TYR A 25 -3.72 4.15 3.00
C TYR A 25 -4.53 3.43 1.92
N ILE A 26 -3.99 3.33 0.69
CA ILE A 26 -4.68 2.67 -0.43
C ILE A 26 -4.85 1.17 -0.16
N PHE A 27 -3.79 0.51 0.31
CA PHE A 27 -3.83 -0.91 0.64
C PHE A 27 -4.83 -1.19 1.76
N SER A 28 -4.78 -0.42 2.84
CA SER A 28 -5.64 -0.62 4.01
C SER A 28 -7.11 -0.38 3.69
N ARG A 29 -7.44 0.68 2.96
CA ARG A 29 -8.83 1.11 2.76
C ARG A 29 -9.52 0.46 1.57
N TYR A 30 -8.80 0.16 0.49
CA TYR A 30 -9.41 -0.23 -0.78
C TYR A 30 -8.99 -1.63 -1.24
N ILE A 31 -7.68 -1.91 -1.27
CA ILE A 31 -7.19 -3.14 -1.89
C ILE A 31 -7.43 -4.37 -0.99
N LEU A 32 -6.98 -4.33 0.27
CA LEU A 32 -7.10 -5.47 1.18
C LEU A 32 -8.57 -5.84 1.49
N PRO A 33 -9.46 -4.88 1.79
CA PRO A 33 -10.87 -5.18 2.07
C PRO A 33 -11.57 -5.87 0.90
N SER A 34 -11.28 -5.46 -0.34
CA SER A 34 -11.91 -6.03 -1.53
C SER A 34 -11.68 -7.54 -1.68
N PHE A 35 -10.48 -8.02 -1.35
CA PHE A 35 -10.22 -9.46 -1.35
C PHE A 35 -11.08 -10.20 -0.32
N ILE A 36 -11.14 -9.68 0.90
CA ILE A 36 -11.90 -10.27 2.01
C ILE A 36 -13.38 -10.33 1.67
N GLU A 37 -13.95 -9.24 1.13
CA GLU A 37 -15.34 -9.20 0.69
C GLU A 37 -15.63 -10.30 -0.35
N LEU A 38 -14.76 -10.45 -1.34
CA LEU A 38 -14.92 -11.46 -2.39
C LEU A 38 -14.84 -12.89 -1.84
N PHE A 39 -13.91 -13.15 -0.91
CA PHE A 39 -13.81 -14.45 -0.23
C PHE A 39 -15.05 -14.74 0.63
N ILE A 40 -15.52 -13.75 1.39
CA ILE A 40 -16.72 -13.86 2.23
C ILE A 40 -17.95 -14.13 1.36
N THR A 41 -18.15 -13.39 0.27
CA THR A 41 -19.26 -13.63 -0.67
C THR A 41 -19.23 -15.04 -1.24
N ARG A 42 -18.06 -15.53 -1.67
CA ARG A 42 -17.93 -16.90 -2.18
C ARG A 42 -18.22 -17.95 -1.11
N MET A 43 -17.75 -17.73 0.12
CA MET A 43 -18.04 -18.60 1.26
C MET A 43 -19.55 -18.65 1.53
N PHE A 44 -20.23 -17.50 1.58
CA PHE A 44 -21.68 -17.44 1.77
C PHE A 44 -22.44 -18.19 0.68
N ILE A 45 -22.09 -18.01 -0.60
CA ILE A 45 -22.74 -18.72 -1.72
C ILE A 45 -22.57 -20.25 -1.61
N THR A 46 -21.42 -20.72 -1.11
CA THR A 46 -21.10 -22.17 -1.10
C THR A 46 -21.60 -22.87 0.17
N LYS A 47 -21.76 -22.14 1.28
CA LYS A 47 -22.16 -22.68 2.59
C LYS A 47 -23.66 -22.55 2.87
N LEU A 48 -24.37 -21.67 2.16
CA LEU A 48 -25.83 -21.59 2.16
C LEU A 48 -26.41 -22.79 1.39
#